data_AF-A0A7V5U844-F1
#
_entry.id   AF-A0A7V5U844-F1
#
_cell.length_a   1.000
_cell.length_b   1.000
_cell.length_c   1.000
_cell.angle_alpha   90.00
_cell.angle_beta   90.00
_cell.angle_gamma   90.00
#
_symmetry.space_group_name_H-M   'P 1'
#
loop_
_entity.id
_entity.type
_entity.pdbx_description
1 polymer ?
#
loop_
_entity_poly.entity_id
_entity_poly.type
_entity_poly.pdbx_seq_one_letter_code
_entity_poly.pdbx_strand_id
1 'polypeptide(L)'
;NVAKVIPSTANFALVERLAHWQAGWYMFAAHPWLGVGIGNYESAYPGYALSQWPAALGHAHNFYLNVAAECGLVGLIAYAVLGAVAWSVAVRAWRLALEPELRAALLAAMGSLAYLSVHNLVDDLYVHGMQVLVGISLALVAVAWSSKETSVTIGGVQCR
;
A
#
# COMPACT_ATOMS: atom_id res chain seq x y z
N ASN A 1 -25.86 -1.04 7.68
CA ASN A 1 -25.34 -1.09 9.06
C ASN A 1 -24.98 -2.54 9.35
N VAL A 2 -23.69 -2.86 9.40
CA VAL A 2 -23.18 -4.23 9.56
C VAL A 2 -23.62 -4.83 10.89
N ALA A 3 -23.85 -3.99 11.91
CA ALA A 3 -24.36 -4.39 13.22
C ALA A 3 -25.79 -4.97 13.22
N LYS A 4 -26.46 -5.05 12.07
CA LYS A 4 -27.79 -5.70 11.94
C LYS A 4 -27.73 -7.04 11.21
N VAL A 5 -26.58 -7.43 10.67
CA VAL A 5 -26.42 -8.68 9.93
C VAL A 5 -26.13 -9.81 10.91
N ILE A 6 -26.90 -10.89 10.86
CA ILE A 6 -26.70 -12.07 11.70
C ILE A 6 -25.53 -12.89 11.11
N PRO A 7 -24.45 -13.13 11.88
CA PRO A 7 -23.36 -13.98 11.44
C PRO A 7 -23.82 -15.44 11.35
N SER A 8 -23.35 -16.11 10.30
CA SER A 8 -23.53 -17.53 10.01
C SER A 8 -22.19 -18.09 9.55
N THR A 9 -22.03 -19.41 9.56
CA THR A 9 -20.79 -20.05 9.06
C THR A 9 -20.49 -19.67 7.61
N ALA A 10 -21.51 -19.41 6.79
CA ALA A 10 -21.37 -19.05 5.38
C ALA A 10 -20.91 -17.60 5.14
N ASN A 11 -21.18 -16.67 6.06
CA ASN A 11 -20.90 -15.24 5.88
C ASN A 11 -20.01 -14.60 6.96
N PHE A 12 -19.59 -15.37 7.97
CA PHE A 12 -18.84 -14.89 9.12
C PHE A 12 -17.65 -14.00 8.72
N ALA A 13 -16.78 -14.51 7.86
CA ALA A 13 -15.56 -13.83 7.43
C ALA A 13 -15.81 -12.53 6.64
N LEU A 14 -16.99 -12.39 6.00
CA LEU A 14 -17.37 -11.16 5.31
C LEU A 14 -17.88 -10.13 6.31
N VAL A 15 -18.77 -10.54 7.22
CA VAL A 15 -19.36 -9.66 8.23
C VAL A 15 -18.29 -9.14 9.19
N GLU A 16 -17.31 -9.97 9.54
CA GLU A 16 -16.15 -9.59 10.37
C GLU A 16 -15.34 -8.47 9.72
N ARG A 17 -14.92 -8.63 8.46
CA ARG A 17 -14.18 -7.58 7.72
C ARG A 17 -14.97 -6.28 7.65
N LEU A 18 -16.25 -6.36 7.29
CA LEU A 18 -17.11 -5.19 7.21
C LEU A 18 -17.28 -4.49 8.57
N ALA A 19 -17.27 -5.23 9.68
CA ALA A 19 -17.30 -4.66 11.01
C ALA A 19 -16.02 -3.87 11.32
N HIS A 20 -14.86 -4.43 10.97
CA HIS A 20 -13.57 -3.75 11.12
C HIS A 20 -13.47 -2.51 10.22
N TRP A 21 -14.02 -2.59 9.00
CA TRP A 21 -14.11 -1.41 8.13
C TRP A 21 -14.97 -0.33 8.75
N GLN A 22 -16.12 -0.71 9.32
CA GLN A 22 -16.99 0.26 9.95
C GLN A 22 -16.34 0.91 11.19
N ALA A 23 -15.58 0.15 11.98
CA ALA A 23 -14.80 0.69 13.10
C ALA A 23 -13.69 1.66 12.62
N GLY A 24 -12.90 1.28 11.61
CA GLY A 24 -11.87 2.14 11.03
C GLY A 24 -12.43 3.43 10.42
N TRP A 25 -13.62 3.35 9.80
CA TRP A 25 -14.33 4.54 9.34
C TRP A 25 -14.74 5.45 10.50
N TYR A 26 -15.22 4.90 11.62
CA TYR A 26 -15.56 5.71 12.79
C TYR A 26 -14.33 6.37 13.43
N MET A 27 -13.19 5.69 13.48
CA MET A 27 -11.92 6.29 13.91
C MET A 27 -11.53 7.47 13.02
N PHE A 28 -11.55 7.28 11.69
CA PHE A 28 -11.25 8.33 10.74
C PHE A 28 -12.23 9.51 10.86
N ALA A 29 -13.53 9.24 10.97
CA ALA A 29 -14.54 10.28 11.11
C ALA A 29 -14.39 11.09 12.41
N ALA A 30 -13.96 10.45 13.50
CA ALA A 30 -13.69 11.12 14.77
C ALA A 30 -12.38 11.94 14.75
N HIS A 31 -11.36 11.47 14.01
CA HIS A 31 -10.02 12.06 13.96
C HIS A 31 -9.53 12.26 12.51
N PRO A 32 -10.18 13.12 11.70
CA PRO A 32 -10.00 13.14 10.25
C PRO A 32 -8.63 13.62 9.78
N TRP A 33 -7.90 14.39 10.58
CA TRP A 33 -6.64 14.99 10.16
C TRP A 33 -5.43 14.10 10.43
N LEU A 34 -5.30 13.64 11.68
CA LEU A 34 -4.13 12.90 12.17
C LEU A 34 -4.45 11.48 12.61
N GLY A 35 -5.73 11.07 12.60
CA GLY A 35 -6.15 9.76 13.08
C GLY A 35 -5.98 9.57 14.59
N VAL A 36 -6.10 8.32 15.02
CA VAL A 36 -5.92 7.90 16.42
C VAL A 36 -4.44 7.68 16.81
N GLY A 37 -3.52 7.89 15.88
CA GLY A 37 -2.09 7.67 16.00
C GLY A 37 -1.63 6.38 15.32
N ILE A 38 -0.45 6.43 14.70
CA ILE A 38 0.20 5.30 14.01
C ILE A 38 0.36 4.12 14.97
N GLY A 39 -0.10 2.94 14.56
CA GLY A 39 -0.05 1.70 15.34
C GLY A 39 -1.06 1.62 16.49
N ASN A 40 -1.99 2.59 16.61
CA ASN A 40 -2.99 2.60 17.69
C ASN A 40 -4.35 2.02 17.29
N TYR A 41 -4.51 1.44 16.09
CA TYR A 41 -5.79 0.88 15.66
C TYR A 41 -6.37 -0.10 16.71
N GLU A 42 -5.57 -1.09 17.15
CA GLU A 42 -6.00 -2.09 18.14
C GLU A 42 -6.34 -1.46 19.49
N SER A 43 -5.52 -0.50 19.95
CA SER A 43 -5.73 0.19 21.22
C SER A 43 -6.98 1.08 21.21
N ALA A 44 -7.29 1.70 20.08
CA ALA A 44 -8.46 2.57 19.90
C ALA A 44 -9.75 1.78 19.61
N TYR A 45 -9.63 0.56 19.06
CA TYR A 45 -10.75 -0.26 18.59
C TYR A 45 -11.92 -0.40 19.57
N PRO A 46 -11.72 -0.65 20.89
CA PRO A 46 -12.83 -0.82 21.83
C PRO A 46 -13.78 0.39 21.88
N GLY A 47 -13.30 1.60 21.60
CA GLY A 47 -14.13 2.82 21.54
C GLY A 47 -15.01 2.93 20.30
N TYR A 48 -14.74 2.13 19.27
CA TYR A 48 -15.41 2.15 17.96
C TYR A 48 -15.97 0.79 17.54
N ALA A 49 -15.77 -0.24 18.36
CA ALA A 49 -16.17 -1.61 18.10
C ALA A 49 -17.70 -1.73 17.97
N LEU A 50 -18.13 -2.61 17.07
CA LEU A 50 -19.52 -3.05 17.02
C LEU A 50 -19.72 -4.13 18.10
N SER A 51 -20.85 -4.13 18.80
CA SER A 51 -21.10 -5.02 19.96
C SER A 51 -20.91 -6.51 19.68
N GLN A 52 -21.07 -6.94 18.43
CA GLN A 52 -20.92 -8.32 17.99
C GLN A 52 -19.47 -8.70 17.64
N TRP A 53 -18.58 -7.71 17.57
CA TRP A 53 -17.20 -7.79 17.08
C TRP A 53 -16.27 -7.01 18.02
N PRO A 54 -16.05 -7.47 19.27
CA PRO A 54 -15.25 -6.74 20.26
C PRO A 54 -13.73 -6.88 20.07
N ALA A 55 -13.29 -7.90 19.32
CA ALA A 55 -11.87 -8.14 19.05
C ALA A 55 -11.40 -7.33 17.84
N ALA A 56 -10.26 -6.66 17.98
CA ALA A 56 -9.72 -5.75 16.96
C ALA A 56 -8.95 -6.44 15.82
N LEU A 57 -8.49 -7.68 16.03
CA LEU A 57 -7.68 -8.47 15.10
C LEU A 57 -6.45 -7.73 14.53
N GLY A 58 -6.00 -6.68 15.22
CA GLY A 58 -4.82 -5.87 14.91
C GLY A 58 -5.00 -4.78 13.84
N HIS A 59 -5.98 -4.87 12.93
CA HIS A 59 -6.08 -3.96 11.78
C HIS A 59 -7.46 -3.97 11.10
N ALA A 60 -7.70 -2.99 10.21
CA ALA A 60 -8.99 -2.80 9.56
C ALA A 60 -9.31 -3.77 8.41
N HIS A 61 -8.48 -4.77 8.07
CA HIS A 61 -8.64 -5.59 6.84
C HIS A 61 -8.88 -4.76 5.56
N ASN A 62 -8.32 -3.56 5.52
CA ASN A 62 -8.25 -2.65 4.38
C ASN A 62 -7.18 -1.63 4.75
N PHE A 63 -6.03 -1.70 4.09
CA PHE A 63 -4.87 -0.92 4.48
C PHE A 63 -5.10 0.59 4.33
N TYR A 64 -5.83 1.02 3.28
CA TYR A 64 -6.15 2.43 3.09
C TYR A 64 -6.99 2.99 4.23
N LEU A 65 -7.96 2.19 4.70
CA LEU A 65 -8.80 2.55 5.82
C LEU A 65 -8.05 2.49 7.15
N ASN A 66 -7.11 1.55 7.30
CA ASN A 66 -6.21 1.50 8.44
C ASN A 66 -5.34 2.76 8.52
N VAL A 67 -4.72 3.15 7.41
CA VAL A 67 -3.95 4.40 7.30
C VAL A 67 -4.82 5.62 7.59
N ALA A 68 -6.06 5.65 7.10
CA ALA A 68 -6.99 6.74 7.40
C ALA A 68 -7.38 6.78 8.89
N ALA A 69 -7.63 5.63 9.50
CA ALA A 69 -7.97 5.53 10.92
C ALA A 69 -6.81 6.00 11.82
N GLU A 70 -5.59 5.54 11.54
CA GLU A 70 -4.42 5.81 12.37
C GLU A 70 -3.75 7.15 12.10
N CYS A 71 -3.73 7.61 10.84
CA CYS A 71 -2.95 8.76 10.39
C CYS A 71 -3.81 9.88 9.78
N GLY A 72 -5.12 9.68 9.67
CA GLY A 72 -6.05 10.63 9.07
C GLY A 72 -5.76 10.91 7.59
N LEU A 73 -6.28 12.04 7.13
CA LEU A 73 -6.13 12.51 5.76
C LEU A 73 -4.68 12.81 5.42
N VAL A 74 -3.87 13.27 6.39
CA VAL A 74 -2.44 13.54 6.17
C VAL A 74 -1.71 12.26 5.79
N GLY A 75 -1.90 11.18 6.56
CA GLY A 75 -1.28 9.89 6.24
C GLY A 75 -1.83 9.28 4.95
N LEU A 76 -3.14 9.39 4.71
CA LEU A 76 -3.75 8.87 3.49
C LEU A 76 -3.21 9.57 2.23
N ILE A 77 -3.04 10.89 2.27
CA ILE A 77 -2.42 11.66 1.17
C ILE A 77 -0.96 11.26 1.00
N ALA A 78 -0.19 11.18 2.09
CA ALA A 78 1.21 10.77 2.01
C ALA A 78 1.36 9.38 1.38
N TYR A 79 0.49 8.44 1.76
CA TYR A 79 0.46 7.09 1.21
C TYR A 79 0.05 7.08 -0.28
N ALA A 80 -0.96 7.87 -0.66
CA ALA A 80 -1.39 8.01 -2.05
C ALA A 80 -0.28 8.61 -2.94
N VAL A 81 0.42 9.64 -2.44
CA VAL A 81 1.56 10.25 -3.14
C VAL A 81 2.70 9.23 -3.32
N LEU A 82 3.03 8.46 -2.27
CA LEU A 82 4.03 7.41 -2.36
C LEU A 82 3.68 6.38 -3.45
N GLY A 83 2.44 5.90 -3.45
CA GLY A 83 1.94 4.97 -4.48
C GLY A 83 1.98 5.58 -5.89
N ALA A 84 1.56 6.83 -6.04
CA ALA A 84 1.59 7.54 -7.31
C ALA A 84 3.02 7.73 -7.85
N VAL A 85 3.97 8.06 -6.98
CA VAL A 85 5.40 8.16 -7.34
C VAL A 85 5.92 6.80 -7.77
N ALA A 86 5.67 5.73 -7.00
CA ALA A 86 6.10 4.37 -7.33
C ALA A 86 5.58 3.92 -8.71
N TRP A 87 4.29 4.14 -8.99
CA TRP A 87 3.69 3.85 -10.29
C TRP A 87 4.28 4.67 -11.43
N SER A 88 4.41 5.99 -11.23
CA SER A 88 4.97 6.90 -12.23
C SER A 88 6.40 6.51 -12.60
N VAL A 89 7.18 6.16 -11.59
CA VAL A 89 8.56 5.69 -11.72
C VAL A 89 8.62 4.35 -12.46
N ALA A 90 7.81 3.36 -12.07
CA ALA A 90 7.79 2.04 -12.71
C ALA A 90 7.40 2.15 -14.20
N VAL A 91 6.35 2.91 -14.51
CA VAL A 91 5.90 3.15 -15.89
C VAL A 91 6.97 3.87 -16.71
N ARG A 92 7.62 4.89 -16.13
CA ARG A 92 8.69 5.64 -16.82
C ARG A 92 9.90 4.73 -17.09
N ALA A 93 10.31 3.92 -16.13
CA ALA A 93 11.41 2.97 -16.29
C ALA A 93 11.09 1.97 -17.40
N TRP A 94 9.88 1.39 -17.41
CA TRP A 94 9.46 0.42 -18.42
C TRP A 94 9.43 1.01 -19.83
N ARG A 95 8.94 2.26 -19.98
CA ARG A 95 8.93 2.97 -21.27
C ARG A 95 10.33 3.25 -21.81
N LEU A 96 11.29 3.52 -20.93
CA LEU A 96 12.66 3.88 -21.30
C LEU A 96 13.60 2.67 -21.45
N ALA A 97 13.22 1.50 -20.93
CA ALA A 97 14.00 0.28 -21.06
C ALA A 97 14.09 -0.17 -22.52
N LEU A 98 15.31 -0.42 -23.00
CA LEU A 98 15.60 -0.91 -24.36
C LEU A 98 15.78 -2.43 -24.36
N GLU A 99 16.44 -2.97 -23.34
CA GLU A 99 16.71 -4.41 -23.21
C GLU A 99 15.43 -5.21 -22.89
N PRO A 100 15.13 -6.30 -23.62
CA PRO A 100 13.95 -7.13 -23.41
C PRO A 100 13.87 -7.74 -22.00
N GLU A 101 14.99 -8.18 -21.43
CA GLU A 101 15.05 -8.80 -20.10
C GLU A 101 14.69 -7.79 -19.01
N LEU A 102 15.21 -6.56 -19.13
CA LEU A 102 14.88 -5.46 -18.21
C LEU A 102 13.40 -5.07 -18.33
N ARG A 103 12.85 -5.03 -19.54
CA ARG A 103 11.40 -4.78 -19.75
C ARG A 103 10.54 -5.85 -19.10
N ALA A 104 10.92 -7.12 -19.22
CA ALA A 104 10.21 -8.23 -18.58
C ALA A 104 10.27 -8.13 -17.05
N ALA A 105 11.44 -7.83 -16.48
CA ALA A 105 11.61 -7.62 -15.05
C ALA A 105 10.78 -6.45 -14.52
N LEU A 106 10.75 -5.32 -15.24
CA LEU A 106 9.93 -4.15 -14.89
C LEU A 106 8.43 -4.45 -14.99
N LEU A 107 8.00 -5.25 -15.97
CA LEU A 107 6.62 -5.70 -16.07
C LEU A 107 6.22 -6.58 -14.87
N ALA A 108 7.11 -7.48 -14.43
CA ALA A 108 6.89 -8.28 -13.22
C ALA A 108 6.81 -7.41 -11.95
N ALA A 109 7.66 -6.39 -11.84
CA ALA A 109 7.59 -5.42 -10.74
C ALA A 109 6.27 -4.63 -10.75
N MET A 110 5.80 -4.19 -11.92
CA MET A 110 4.50 -3.52 -12.07
C MET A 110 3.34 -4.45 -11.71
N GLY A 111 3.38 -5.72 -12.11
CA GLY A 111 2.37 -6.72 -11.73
C GLY A 111 2.32 -6.93 -10.22
N SER A 112 3.49 -6.94 -9.57
CA SER A 112 3.60 -7.02 -8.12
C SER A 112 3.04 -5.78 -7.41
N LEU A 113 3.34 -4.58 -7.94
CA LEU A 113 2.80 -3.32 -7.42
C LEU A 113 1.28 -3.24 -7.59
N ALA A 114 0.74 -3.76 -8.70
CA ALA A 114 -0.70 -3.89 -8.92
C ALA A 114 -1.35 -4.83 -7.90
N TYR A 115 -0.77 -6.01 -7.70
CA TYR A 115 -1.24 -6.97 -6.72
C TYR A 115 -1.29 -6.34 -5.32
N LEU A 116 -0.20 -5.71 -4.88
CA LEU A 116 -0.16 -5.01 -3.60
C LEU A 116 -1.24 -3.93 -3.50
N SER A 117 -1.35 -3.05 -4.51
CA SER A 117 -2.29 -1.93 -4.52
C SER A 117 -3.74 -2.39 -4.43
N VAL A 118 -4.09 -3.45 -5.18
CA VAL A 118 -5.46 -3.98 -5.25
C VAL A 118 -5.81 -4.78 -4.01
N HIS A 119 -4.92 -5.67 -3.56
CA HIS A 119 -5.20 -6.50 -2.40
C HIS A 119 -5.29 -5.68 -1.11
N ASN A 120 -4.55 -4.57 -1.02
CA ASN A 120 -4.67 -3.62 0.10
C ASN A 120 -6.06 -2.97 0.24
N LEU A 121 -6.96 -3.13 -0.74
CA LEU A 121 -8.36 -2.73 -0.63
C LEU A 121 -9.19 -3.68 0.24
N VAL A 122 -8.74 -4.94 0.39
CA VAL A 122 -9.50 -6.02 1.03
C VAL A 122 -8.77 -6.69 2.18
N ASP A 123 -7.48 -6.43 2.33
CA ASP A 123 -6.68 -6.89 3.46
C ASP A 123 -5.44 -6.00 3.68
N ASP A 124 -4.62 -6.31 4.69
CA ASP A 124 -3.30 -5.69 4.88
C ASP A 124 -2.17 -6.64 4.47
N LEU A 125 -1.42 -6.26 3.44
CA LEU A 125 -0.29 -7.03 2.92
C LEU A 125 1.08 -6.57 3.43
N TYR A 126 1.17 -5.54 4.28
CA TYR A 126 2.46 -5.07 4.80
C TYR A 126 3.09 -6.02 5.85
N VAL A 127 2.55 -7.22 5.96
CA VAL A 127 3.16 -8.38 6.62
C VAL A 127 4.03 -9.18 5.62
N HIS A 128 4.89 -10.08 6.10
CA HIS A 128 5.62 -11.05 5.26
C HIS A 128 6.64 -10.46 4.25
N GLY A 129 7.20 -9.27 4.53
CA GLY A 129 8.36 -8.76 3.80
C GLY A 129 8.05 -8.05 2.48
N MET A 130 6.80 -7.66 2.23
CA MET A 130 6.43 -6.90 1.02
C MET A 130 7.16 -5.55 0.88
N GLN A 131 7.64 -4.97 1.99
CA GLN A 131 8.57 -3.84 1.97
C GLN A 131 9.84 -4.12 1.14
N VAL A 132 10.31 -5.37 1.10
CA VAL A 132 11.47 -5.79 0.30
C VAL A 132 11.14 -5.74 -1.19
N LEU A 133 9.93 -6.12 -1.58
CA LEU A 133 9.46 -6.07 -2.97
C LEU A 133 9.36 -4.62 -3.48
N VAL A 134 8.87 -3.72 -2.63
CA VAL A 134 8.86 -2.28 -2.90
C VAL A 134 10.30 -1.75 -3.00
N GLY A 135 11.18 -2.15 -2.08
CA GLY A 135 12.60 -1.79 -2.08
C GLY A 135 13.34 -2.25 -3.34
N ILE A 136 13.12 -3.49 -3.79
CA ILE A 136 13.69 -4.03 -5.02
C ILE A 136 13.17 -3.27 -6.24
N SER A 137 11.88 -2.91 -6.26
CA SER A 137 11.28 -2.14 -7.35
C SER A 137 11.90 -0.74 -7.45
N LEU A 138 12.17 -0.08 -6.33
CA LEU A 138 12.89 1.20 -6.28
C LEU A 138 14.37 1.05 -6.69
N ALA A 139 15.02 -0.04 -6.29
CA ALA A 139 16.41 -0.32 -6.66
C ALA A 139 16.58 -0.53 -8.18
N LEU A 140 15.65 -1.24 -8.83
CA LEU A 140 15.66 -1.44 -10.29
C LEU A 140 15.57 -0.13 -11.05
N VAL A 141 14.81 0.84 -10.52
CA VAL A 141 14.71 2.19 -11.09
C VAL A 141 16.03 2.94 -10.95
N ALA A 142 16.66 2.87 -9.77
CA ALA A 142 17.95 3.51 -9.55
C ALA A 142 19.02 2.98 -10.52
N VAL A 143 19.03 1.67 -10.79
CA VAL A 143 19.92 1.04 -11.78
C VAL A 143 19.60 1.50 -13.20
N ALA A 144 18.32 1.63 -13.56
CA ALA A 144 17.92 2.15 -14.87
C ALA A 144 18.28 3.64 -15.06
N TRP A 145 18.41 4.40 -13.97
CA TRP A 145 18.88 5.79 -14.01
C TRP A 145 20.40 5.88 -14.12
N SER A 146 21.16 5.06 -13.39
CA SER A 146 22.63 5.11 -13.41
C SER A 146 23.22 4.67 -14.76
N SER A 147 22.57 3.76 -15.48
CA SER A 147 23.03 3.31 -16.80
C SER A 147 23.05 4.42 -17.86
N LYS A 148 22.27 5.50 -17.67
CA LYS A 148 22.32 6.68 -18.54
C LYS A 148 23.54 7.56 -18.31
N GLU A 149 24.13 7.58 -17.11
CA GLU A 149 25.32 8.39 -16.82
C GLU A 149 26.60 7.73 -17.36
N THR A 150 26.67 6.40 -17.33
CA THR A 150 27.86 5.66 -17.81
C THR A 150 28.05 5.78 -19.33
N SER A 151 26.97 5.86 -20.10
CA SER A 151 27.03 6.02 -21.57
C SER A 151 27.49 7.41 -22.02
N VAL A 152 27.35 8.44 -21.17
CA VAL A 152 27.84 9.80 -21.46
C VAL A 152 29.36 9.92 -21.27
N THR A 153 29.97 9.05 -20.47
CA THR A 153 31.41 9.15 -20.14
C THR A 153 32.31 8.38 -21.12
N ILE A 154 31.78 7.39 -21.85
CA ILE A 154 32.56 6.57 -22.81
C ILE A 154 32.66 7.23 -24.21
N GLY A 155 32.02 8.40 -24.41
CA GLY A 155 32.14 9.20 -25.64
C GLY A 155 33.36 10.14 -25.69
N GLY A 156 34.18 10.18 -24.64
CA GLY A 156 35.35 11.06 -24.51
C GLY A 156 36.63 10.51 -25.13
N VAL A 157 36.60 9.95 -26.35
CA VAL A 157 37.83 9.74 -27.14
C VAL A 157 38.05 11.01 -27.96
N GLN A 158 38.94 11.87 -27.46
CA GLN A 158 39.44 13.01 -28.21
C GLN A 158 40.59 12.52 -29.10
N CYS A 159 40.30 12.28 -30.38
CA CYS A 159 41.35 12.13 -31.38
C CYS A 159 42.11 13.46 -31.51
N ARG A 160 43.41 13.44 -31.22
CA ARG A 160 44.43 14.25 -31.87
C ARG A 160 45.67 13.40 -32.10
#